data_AF-A0A1S8K0V8-F1
#
_entry.id   AF-A0A1S8K0V8-F1
#
_cell.length_a   1.000
_cell.length_b   1.000
_cell.length_c   1.000
_cell.angle_alpha   90.00
_cell.angle_beta   90.00
_cell.angle_gamma   90.00
#
_symmetry.space_group_name_H-M   'P 1'
#
loop_
_entity.id
_entity.type
_entity.pdbx_description
1 polymer ?
#
loop_
_entity_poly.entity_id
_entity_poly.type
_entity_poly.pdbx_seq_one_letter_code
_entity_poly.pdbx_strand_id
1 'polypeptide(L)'
;MKKLIKPILFCFVLYYLLPIIGTILYASSTKWSKSLLPSDFTLQWFQQLLTDREFIAAVGRSLLLAGVVLVTILLLMIPTIIWIHLYFPRLNRWLEKLLLLPYALPGVILVTALLRTYAETGIPMFVVLVGALFITALPIVYLSLNNQMRLINLKELVDAAETLGAPMSTIIIQVLFPNIRIGVTLVSLMIFSSVFGEYMLTNLLI
;
A
#
# COMPACT_ATOMS: atom_id res chain seq x y z
N MET A 1 -23.43 -29.54 -2.20
CA MET A 1 -22.69 -28.26 -2.39
C MET A 1 -21.52 -28.08 -1.42
N LYS A 2 -21.69 -28.13 -0.08
CA LYS A 2 -20.59 -27.92 0.89
C LYS A 2 -19.37 -28.87 0.74
N LYS A 3 -19.58 -30.10 0.25
CA LYS A 3 -18.49 -31.08 0.01
C LYS A 3 -17.58 -30.71 -1.17
N LEU A 4 -18.06 -29.93 -2.15
CA LEU A 4 -17.24 -29.47 -3.29
C LEU A 4 -16.43 -28.20 -2.98
N ILE A 5 -16.83 -27.43 -1.97
CA ILE A 5 -16.17 -26.16 -1.63
C ILE A 5 -14.75 -26.41 -1.10
N LYS A 6 -14.58 -27.41 -0.22
CA LYS A 6 -13.27 -27.75 0.36
C LYS A 6 -12.20 -28.11 -0.68
N PRO A 7 -12.45 -29.03 -1.65
CA PRO A 7 -11.45 -29.35 -2.67
C PRO A 7 -11.18 -28.17 -3.61
N ILE A 8 -12.20 -27.36 -3.94
CA ILE A 8 -11.99 -26.14 -4.75
C ILE A 8 -11.08 -25.16 -4.02
N LEU A 9 -11.35 -24.86 -2.75
CA LEU A 9 -10.49 -24.00 -1.93
C LEU A 9 -9.07 -24.54 -1.82
N PHE A 10 -8.92 -25.86 -1.66
CA PHE A 10 -7.61 -26.49 -1.63
C PHE A 10 -6.84 -26.31 -2.95
N CYS A 11 -7.50 -26.52 -4.10
CA CYS A 11 -6.90 -26.27 -5.41
C CYS A 11 -6.47 -24.80 -5.57
N PHE A 12 -7.28 -23.85 -5.11
CA PHE A 12 -6.91 -22.43 -5.11
C PHE A 12 -5.69 -22.14 -4.25
N VAL A 13 -5.66 -22.65 -3.01
CA VAL A 13 -4.50 -22.48 -2.12
C VAL A 13 -3.25 -23.07 -2.76
N LEU A 14 -3.34 -24.29 -3.30
CA LEU A 14 -2.22 -24.94 -3.96
C LEU A 14 -1.74 -24.14 -5.17
N TYR A 15 -2.66 -23.62 -5.98
CA TYR A 15 -2.35 -22.78 -7.14
C TYR A 15 -1.60 -21.50 -6.75
N TYR A 16 -2.03 -20.79 -5.70
CA TYR A 16 -1.35 -19.59 -5.21
C TYR A 16 0.01 -19.87 -4.56
N LEU A 17 0.14 -21.01 -3.88
CA LEU A 17 1.39 -21.40 -3.23
C LEU A 17 2.43 -21.95 -4.22
N LEU A 18 2.01 -22.53 -5.34
CA LEU A 18 2.91 -23.15 -6.31
C LEU A 18 4.03 -22.22 -6.81
N PRO A 19 3.77 -20.97 -7.27
CA PRO A 19 4.86 -20.07 -7.66
C PRO A 19 5.76 -19.68 -6.49
N ILE A 20 5.21 -19.50 -5.28
CA ILE A 20 5.99 -19.16 -4.07
C ILE A 20 6.93 -20.31 -3.71
N ILE A 21 6.42 -21.55 -3.73
CA ILE A 21 7.21 -22.76 -3.52
C ILE A 21 8.29 -22.86 -4.60
N GLY A 22 7.96 -22.61 -5.87
CA GLY A 22 8.91 -22.56 -6.97
C GLY A 22 10.03 -21.55 -6.72
N THR A 23 9.71 -20.33 -6.28
CA THR A 23 10.72 -19.31 -5.94
C THR A 23 11.61 -19.75 -4.77
N ILE A 24 11.05 -20.37 -3.73
CA ILE A 24 11.83 -20.87 -2.59
C ILE A 24 12.78 -22.00 -3.02
N LEU A 25 12.29 -22.94 -3.83
CA LEU A 25 13.08 -24.03 -4.37
C LEU A 25 14.22 -23.50 -5.27
N TYR A 26 13.95 -22.47 -6.07
CA TYR A 26 14.94 -21.83 -6.91
C TYR A 26 15.99 -21.09 -6.09
N ALA A 27 15.57 -20.29 -5.12
CA ALA A 27 16.46 -19.58 -4.20
C ALA A 27 17.33 -20.53 -3.36
N SER A 28 16.88 -21.78 -3.18
CA SER A 28 17.59 -22.81 -2.45
C SER A 28 18.41 -23.74 -3.36
N SER A 29 18.60 -23.43 -4.64
CA SER A 29 19.37 -24.28 -5.56
C SER A 29 20.57 -23.55 -6.15
N THR A 30 21.66 -24.28 -6.42
CA THR A 30 22.83 -23.72 -7.13
C THR A 30 22.59 -23.62 -8.63
N LYS A 31 21.91 -24.61 -9.21
CA LYS A 31 21.59 -24.70 -10.64
C LYS A 31 20.25 -25.41 -10.81
N TRP A 32 19.28 -24.73 -11.41
CA TRP A 32 18.01 -25.34 -11.79
C TRP A 32 17.64 -24.88 -13.20
N SER A 33 17.71 -25.80 -14.18
CA SER A 33 17.48 -25.46 -15.60
C SER A 33 16.70 -26.50 -16.41
N LYS A 34 16.78 -27.80 -16.10
CA LYS A 34 16.22 -28.86 -16.96
C LYS A 34 15.31 -29.89 -16.26
N SER A 35 15.13 -29.80 -14.95
CA SER A 35 14.39 -30.78 -14.14
C SER A 35 13.15 -30.17 -13.49
N LEU A 36 12.17 -31.01 -13.13
CA LEU A 36 10.97 -30.59 -12.39
C LEU A 36 11.28 -30.10 -10.96
N LEU A 37 12.33 -30.65 -10.35
CA LEU A 37 12.80 -30.26 -9.01
C LEU A 37 14.30 -29.92 -9.07
N PRO A 38 14.79 -29.05 -8.17
CA PRO A 38 16.22 -28.81 -8.00
C PRO A 38 17.01 -30.11 -7.84
N SER A 39 18.17 -30.22 -8.49
CA SER A 39 19.08 -31.35 -8.28
C SER A 39 19.80 -31.27 -6.93
N ASP A 40 19.97 -30.05 -6.42
CA ASP A 40 20.76 -29.73 -5.25
C ASP A 40 20.05 -28.69 -4.39
N PHE A 41 20.24 -28.78 -3.08
CA PHE A 41 19.77 -27.81 -2.09
C PHE A 41 20.96 -27.13 -1.41
N THR A 42 20.89 -25.80 -1.30
CA THR A 42 21.91 -24.97 -0.66
C THR A 42 21.26 -23.78 0.07
N LEU A 43 21.89 -23.35 1.16
CA LEU A 43 21.55 -22.10 1.86
C LEU A 43 22.56 -20.98 1.60
N GLN A 44 23.55 -21.23 0.74
CA GLN A 44 24.65 -20.28 0.49
C GLN A 44 24.16 -18.91 0.01
N TRP A 45 23.10 -18.88 -0.81
CA TRP A 45 22.57 -17.63 -1.34
C TRP A 45 21.91 -16.78 -0.26
N PHE A 46 21.23 -17.40 0.71
CA PHE A 46 20.69 -16.69 1.87
C PHE A 46 21.81 -16.13 2.75
N GLN A 47 22.88 -16.89 2.99
CA GLN A 47 24.04 -16.41 3.75
C GLN A 47 24.76 -15.26 3.04
N GLN A 48 24.97 -15.37 1.73
CA GLN A 48 25.59 -14.33 0.92
C GLN A 48 24.73 -13.05 0.91
N LEU A 49 23.42 -13.19 0.72
CA LEU A 49 22.47 -12.08 0.74
C LEU A 49 22.44 -11.35 2.09
N LEU A 50 22.48 -12.10 3.20
CA LEU A 50 22.52 -11.54 4.56
C LEU A 50 23.88 -10.96 4.97
N THR A 51 24.93 -11.20 4.20
CA THR A 51 26.27 -10.62 4.44
C THR A 51 26.63 -9.52 3.45
N ASP A 52 25.85 -9.37 2.37
CA ASP A 52 25.99 -8.30 1.39
C ASP A 52 25.49 -6.97 1.96
N ARG A 53 26.41 -6.03 2.14
CA ARG A 53 26.13 -4.69 2.67
C ARG A 53 25.27 -3.86 1.73
N GLU A 54 25.44 -3.99 0.42
CA GLU A 54 24.65 -3.25 -0.56
C GLU A 54 23.21 -3.75 -0.55
N PHE A 55 23.00 -5.06 -0.45
CA PHE A 55 21.67 -5.64 -0.30
C PHE A 55 20.96 -5.13 0.97
N ILE A 56 21.63 -5.20 2.13
CA ILE A 56 21.06 -4.73 3.40
C ILE A 56 20.74 -3.23 3.33
N ALA A 57 21.63 -2.42 2.75
CA ALA A 57 21.41 -1.00 2.56
C ALA A 57 20.21 -0.73 1.64
N ALA A 58 20.06 -1.49 0.55
CA ALA A 58 18.92 -1.39 -0.35
C ALA A 58 17.59 -1.73 0.37
N VAL A 59 17.55 -2.82 1.14
CA VAL A 59 16.38 -3.17 1.97
C VAL A 59 16.04 -2.04 2.95
N GLY A 60 17.04 -1.48 3.61
CA GLY A 60 16.87 -0.34 4.52
C GLY A 60 16.29 0.89 3.82
N ARG A 61 16.78 1.23 2.63
CA ARG A 61 16.26 2.35 1.81
C ARG A 61 14.81 2.10 1.38
N SER A 62 14.46 0.89 0.96
CA SER A 62 13.08 0.52 0.59
C SER A 62 12.12 0.59 1.78
N LEU A 63 12.53 0.10 2.95
CA LEU A 63 11.74 0.20 4.18
C LEU A 63 11.55 1.66 4.62
N LEU A 64 12.61 2.47 4.53
CA LEU A 64 12.55 3.89 4.84
C LEU A 64 11.59 4.61 3.88
N LEU A 65 11.69 4.36 2.58
CA LEU A 65 10.81 4.95 1.57
C LEU A 65 9.35 4.57 1.82
N ALA A 66 9.04 3.28 1.99
CA ALA A 66 7.70 2.81 2.28
C ALA A 66 7.16 3.39 3.60
N GLY A 67 7.99 3.48 4.64
CA GLY A 67 7.64 4.10 5.91
C GLY A 67 7.32 5.59 5.78
N VAL A 68 8.15 6.36 5.08
CA VAL A 68 7.94 7.80 4.85
C VAL A 68 6.65 8.04 4.07
N VAL A 69 6.42 7.31 2.98
CA VAL A 69 5.19 7.43 2.18
C VAL A 69 3.97 7.05 3.02
N LEU A 70 4.03 5.93 3.76
CA LEU A 70 2.94 5.49 4.63
C LEU A 70 2.60 6.55 5.67
N VAL A 71 3.58 7.05 6.42
CA VAL A 71 3.36 8.07 7.46
C VAL A 71 2.78 9.34 6.84
N THR A 72 3.32 9.78 5.70
CA THR A 72 2.82 10.96 4.99
C THR A 72 1.36 10.80 4.58
N ILE A 73 0.99 9.63 4.05
CA ILE A 73 -0.40 9.31 3.69
C ILE A 73 -1.30 9.29 4.92
N LEU A 74 -0.90 8.61 6.00
CA LEU A 74 -1.73 8.49 7.20
C LEU A 74 -1.97 9.87 7.83
N LEU A 75 -0.94 10.71 7.92
CA LEU A 75 -1.03 12.04 8.50
C LEU A 75 -1.89 13.01 7.67
N LEU A 76 -1.84 12.90 6.34
CA LEU A 76 -2.59 13.82 5.46
C LEU A 76 -3.99 13.28 5.13
N MET A 77 -4.09 12.02 4.68
CA MET A 77 -5.33 11.49 4.12
C MET A 77 -6.37 11.11 5.16
N ILE A 78 -5.98 10.58 6.33
CA ILE A 78 -6.95 10.23 7.38
C ILE A 78 -7.78 11.45 7.81
N PRO A 79 -7.17 12.56 8.27
CA PRO A 79 -7.94 13.73 8.68
C PRO A 79 -8.71 14.33 7.51
N THR A 80 -8.12 14.39 6.31
CA THR A 80 -8.80 14.91 5.12
C THR A 80 -10.06 14.12 4.78
N ILE A 81 -10.00 12.79 4.79
CA ILE A 81 -11.15 11.94 4.45
C ILE A 81 -12.22 12.02 5.54
N ILE A 82 -11.84 12.01 6.83
CA ILE A 82 -12.80 12.22 7.94
C ILE A 82 -13.54 13.54 7.73
N TRP A 83 -12.79 14.62 7.47
CA TRP A 83 -13.37 15.96 7.26
C TRP A 83 -14.34 16.00 6.08
N ILE A 84 -13.95 15.44 4.94
CA ILE A 84 -14.80 15.35 3.75
C ILE A 84 -16.07 14.53 4.04
N HIS A 85 -15.92 13.42 4.78
CA HIS A 85 -17.03 12.52 5.08
C HIS A 85 -18.08 13.18 6.00
N LEU A 86 -17.63 13.96 6.99
CA LEU A 86 -18.52 14.64 7.94
C LEU A 86 -19.18 15.89 7.32
N TYR A 87 -18.40 16.77 6.69
CA TYR A 87 -18.84 18.10 6.28
C TYR A 87 -19.16 18.24 4.79
N PHE A 88 -18.53 17.45 3.91
CA PHE A 88 -18.66 17.58 2.46
C PHE A 88 -19.06 16.28 1.74
N PRO A 89 -20.12 15.55 2.18
CA PRO A 89 -20.46 14.24 1.63
C PRO A 89 -20.83 14.27 0.13
N ARG A 90 -21.28 15.44 -0.39
CA ARG A 90 -21.56 15.62 -1.82
C ARG A 90 -20.30 15.64 -2.69
N LEU A 91 -19.17 16.08 -2.13
CA LEU A 91 -17.89 16.15 -2.83
C LEU A 91 -17.28 14.75 -3.02
N ASN A 92 -17.67 13.79 -2.19
CA ASN A 92 -17.16 12.42 -2.20
C ASN A 92 -17.22 11.77 -3.60
N ARG A 93 -18.36 11.89 -4.30
CA ARG A 93 -18.55 11.33 -5.65
C ARG A 93 -17.61 11.92 -6.71
N TRP A 94 -17.24 13.19 -6.54
CA TRP A 94 -16.33 13.86 -7.46
C TRP A 94 -14.87 13.52 -7.16
N LEU A 95 -14.53 13.44 -5.87
CA LEU A 95 -13.20 13.02 -5.43
C LEU A 95 -12.90 11.59 -5.86
N GLU A 96 -13.84 10.65 -5.73
CA GLU A 96 -13.65 9.28 -6.23
C GLU A 96 -13.24 9.26 -7.71
N LYS A 97 -13.86 10.12 -8.54
CA LYS A 97 -13.52 10.22 -9.97
C LYS A 97 -12.18 10.90 -10.20
N LEU A 98 -11.93 12.03 -9.53
CA LEU A 98 -10.71 12.81 -9.69
C LEU A 98 -9.49 12.01 -9.25
N LEU A 99 -9.62 11.29 -8.14
CA LEU A 99 -8.54 10.48 -7.60
C LEU A 99 -8.24 9.28 -8.48
N LEU A 100 -9.15 8.78 -9.31
CA LEU A 100 -8.82 7.70 -10.24
C LEU A 100 -7.97 8.14 -11.45
N LEU A 101 -7.82 9.45 -11.70
CA LEU A 101 -7.06 9.96 -12.84
C LEU A 101 -5.59 9.52 -12.92
N PRO A 102 -4.82 9.42 -11.83
CA PRO A 102 -3.43 8.97 -11.88
C PRO A 102 -3.27 7.56 -12.45
N TYR A 103 -4.28 6.69 -12.30
CA TYR A 103 -4.26 5.33 -12.86
C TYR A 103 -4.41 5.31 -14.40
N ALA A 104 -4.90 6.40 -14.99
CA ALA A 104 -4.99 6.50 -16.44
C ALA A 104 -3.61 6.70 -17.10
N LEU A 105 -2.60 7.12 -16.32
CA LEU A 105 -1.25 7.38 -16.82
C LEU A 105 -0.35 6.15 -16.61
N PRO A 106 0.24 5.60 -17.69
CA PRO A 106 1.26 4.57 -17.57
C PRO A 106 2.46 5.03 -16.74
N GLY A 107 3.02 4.13 -15.92
CA GLY A 107 4.16 4.43 -15.04
C GLY A 107 5.37 5.01 -15.77
N VAL A 108 5.68 4.53 -16.99
CA VAL A 108 6.84 5.03 -17.78
C VAL A 108 6.65 6.50 -18.15
N ILE A 109 5.41 6.88 -18.50
CA ILE A 109 5.08 8.24 -18.89
C ILE A 109 5.21 9.17 -17.67
N LEU A 110 4.76 8.73 -16.49
CA LEU A 110 4.95 9.47 -15.24
C LEU A 110 6.43 9.70 -14.94
N VAL A 111 7.27 8.66 -15.00
CA VAL A 111 8.72 8.77 -14.77
C VAL A 111 9.34 9.81 -15.69
N THR A 112 9.12 9.69 -17.01
CA THR A 112 9.73 10.59 -17.99
C THR A 112 9.24 12.03 -17.83
N ALA A 113 7.97 12.23 -17.48
CA ALA A 113 7.42 13.56 -17.16
C ALA A 113 8.05 14.14 -15.89
N LEU A 114 8.18 13.36 -14.83
CA LEU A 114 8.78 13.80 -13.56
C LEU A 114 10.27 14.14 -13.73
N LEU A 115 11.04 13.30 -14.43
CA LEU A 115 12.45 13.59 -14.73
C LEU A 115 12.59 14.90 -15.50
N ARG A 116 11.82 15.09 -16.58
CA ARG A 116 11.86 16.34 -17.38
C ARG A 116 11.46 17.57 -16.57
N THR A 117 10.52 17.41 -15.63
CA THR A 117 10.01 18.53 -14.84
C THR A 117 10.94 18.91 -13.70
N TYR A 118 11.56 17.92 -13.04
CA TYR A 118 12.26 18.13 -11.77
C TYR A 118 13.78 18.01 -11.86
N ALA A 119 14.37 17.45 -12.93
CA ALA A 119 15.82 17.22 -13.03
C ALA A 119 16.69 18.46 -12.80
N GLU A 120 16.23 19.63 -13.27
CA GLU A 120 17.00 20.89 -13.19
C GLU A 120 16.53 21.83 -12.08
N THR A 121 15.53 21.41 -11.29
CA THR A 121 14.91 22.27 -10.26
C THR A 121 15.69 22.32 -8.95
N GLY A 122 16.67 21.42 -8.77
CA GLY A 122 17.38 21.23 -7.49
C GLY A 122 16.57 20.51 -6.42
N ILE A 123 15.31 20.14 -6.68
CA ILE A 123 14.49 19.33 -5.77
C ILE A 123 15.07 17.90 -5.74
N PRO A 124 15.37 17.33 -4.56
CA PRO A 124 15.88 15.97 -4.47
C PRO A 124 14.91 14.97 -5.08
N MET A 125 15.39 14.08 -5.97
CA MET A 125 14.54 13.06 -6.62
C MET A 125 13.84 12.13 -5.62
N PHE A 126 14.42 11.94 -4.43
CA PHE A 126 13.75 11.24 -3.34
C PHE A 126 12.41 11.89 -2.94
N VAL A 127 12.36 13.22 -2.87
CA VAL A 127 11.11 13.96 -2.56
C VAL A 127 10.11 13.83 -3.70
N VAL A 128 10.59 13.92 -4.96
CA VAL A 128 9.77 13.72 -6.15
C VAL A 128 9.16 12.31 -6.16
N LEU A 129 9.95 11.30 -5.83
CA LEU A 129 9.51 9.91 -5.72
C LEU A 129 8.46 9.73 -4.61
N VAL A 130 8.69 10.28 -3.40
CA VAL A 130 7.70 10.26 -2.32
C VAL A 130 6.39 10.91 -2.76
N GLY A 131 6.45 12.05 -3.45
CA GLY A 131 5.28 12.73 -4.00
C GLY A 131 4.56 11.91 -5.07
N ALA A 132 5.30 11.28 -5.98
CA ALA A 132 4.74 10.41 -7.01
C ALA A 132 4.03 9.20 -6.39
N LEU A 133 4.67 8.53 -5.43
CA LEU A 133 4.11 7.39 -4.70
C LEU A 133 2.90 7.80 -3.85
N PHE A 134 2.92 8.99 -3.26
CA PHE A 134 1.75 9.54 -2.57
C PHE A 134 0.56 9.68 -3.54
N ILE A 135 0.77 10.33 -4.69
CA ILE A 135 -0.29 10.57 -5.69
C ILE A 135 -0.86 9.25 -6.24
N THR A 136 0.00 8.27 -6.54
CA THR A 136 -0.45 6.97 -7.06
C THR A 136 -1.17 6.13 -6.01
N ALA A 137 -0.83 6.28 -4.72
CA ALA A 137 -1.50 5.59 -3.63
C ALA A 137 -2.85 6.22 -3.22
N LEU A 138 -3.07 7.51 -3.50
CA LEU A 138 -4.33 8.23 -3.17
C LEU A 138 -5.61 7.44 -3.44
N PRO A 139 -5.77 6.74 -4.58
CA PRO A 139 -7.06 6.17 -4.95
C PRO A 139 -7.36 4.94 -4.10
N ILE A 140 -6.36 4.09 -3.88
CA ILE A 140 -6.46 2.95 -2.96
C ILE A 140 -6.80 3.42 -1.55
N VAL A 141 -6.11 4.47 -1.07
CA VAL A 141 -6.28 5.02 0.28
C VAL A 141 -7.67 5.59 0.46
N TYR A 142 -8.08 6.47 -0.46
CA TYR A 142 -9.36 7.15 -0.40
C TYR A 142 -10.52 6.17 -0.50
N LEU A 143 -10.50 5.28 -1.49
CA LEU A 143 -11.57 4.32 -1.70
C LEU A 143 -11.71 3.37 -0.50
N SER A 144 -10.59 2.88 0.03
CA SER A 144 -10.61 1.95 1.16
C SER A 144 -11.10 2.62 2.44
N LEU A 145 -10.57 3.80 2.79
CA LEU A 145 -10.99 4.52 4.00
C LEU A 145 -12.44 5.03 3.88
N ASN A 146 -12.83 5.59 2.74
CA ASN A 146 -14.20 6.04 2.52
C ASN A 146 -15.20 4.88 2.64
N ASN A 147 -14.90 3.72 2.06
CA ASN A 147 -15.73 2.53 2.21
C ASN A 147 -15.83 2.08 3.68
N GLN A 148 -14.72 2.09 4.42
CA GLN A 148 -14.74 1.76 5.85
C GLN A 148 -15.60 2.73 6.67
N MET A 149 -15.49 4.04 6.42
CA MET A 149 -16.31 5.04 7.12
C MET A 149 -17.81 4.88 6.83
N ARG A 150 -18.15 4.52 5.58
CA ARG A 150 -19.53 4.19 5.19
C ARG A 150 -20.02 2.91 5.85
N LEU A 151 -19.18 1.89 5.98
CA LEU A 151 -19.56 0.62 6.61
C LEU A 151 -19.92 0.77 8.10
N ILE A 152 -19.23 1.67 8.81
CA ILE A 152 -19.49 1.94 10.23
C ILE A 152 -20.51 3.06 10.46
N ASN A 153 -21.12 3.61 9.41
CA ASN A 153 -21.99 4.81 9.46
C ASN A 153 -21.38 5.94 10.31
N LEU A 154 -20.11 6.29 10.02
CA LEU A 154 -19.31 7.18 10.88
C LEU A 154 -20.02 8.49 11.23
N LYS A 155 -20.75 9.07 10.27
CA LYS A 155 -21.50 10.31 10.49
C LYS A 155 -22.57 10.17 11.58
N GLU A 156 -23.33 9.08 11.56
CA GLU A 156 -24.39 8.83 12.55
C GLU A 156 -23.81 8.68 13.96
N LEU A 157 -22.63 8.05 14.08
CA LEU A 157 -21.92 7.93 15.36
C LEU A 157 -21.47 9.30 15.91
N VAL A 158 -21.00 10.18 15.03
CA VAL A 158 -20.59 11.54 15.40
C VAL A 158 -21.80 12.37 15.80
N ASP A 159 -22.86 12.38 14.99
CA ASP A 159 -24.10 13.13 15.25
C ASP A 159 -24.75 12.68 16.58
N ALA A 160 -24.72 11.38 16.89
CA ALA A 160 -25.21 10.84 18.16
C ALA A 160 -24.37 11.30 19.37
N ALA A 161 -23.04 11.33 19.24
CA ALA A 161 -22.14 11.79 20.29
C ALA A 161 -22.28 13.30 20.55
N GLU A 162 -22.45 14.10 19.48
CA GLU A 162 -22.74 15.53 19.60
C GLU A 162 -24.08 15.79 20.30
N THR A 163 -25.12 15.00 19.98
CA THR A 163 -26.44 15.09 20.63
C THR A 163 -26.37 14.78 22.14
N LEU A 164 -25.45 13.91 22.56
CA LEU A 164 -25.17 13.61 23.97
C LEU A 164 -24.31 14.69 24.66
N GLY A 165 -23.93 15.76 23.96
CA GLY A 165 -23.14 16.87 24.50
C GLY A 165 -21.64 16.57 24.61
N ALA A 166 -21.13 15.54 23.92
CA ALA A 166 -19.70 15.24 23.94
C ALA A 166 -18.89 16.33 23.23
N PRO A 167 -17.80 16.85 23.82
CA PRO A 167 -16.92 17.79 23.14
C PRO A 167 -16.14 17.09 22.01
N MET A 168 -15.70 17.85 21.01
CA MET A 168 -15.03 17.33 19.82
C MET A 168 -13.79 16.46 20.14
N SER A 169 -13.04 16.79 21.19
CA SER A 169 -11.90 15.98 21.64
C SER A 169 -12.32 14.56 22.07
N THR A 170 -13.43 14.45 22.80
CA THR A 170 -14.02 13.17 23.21
C THR A 170 -14.51 12.40 21.98
N ILE A 171 -15.17 13.07 21.04
CA ILE A 171 -15.64 12.44 19.79
C ILE A 171 -14.45 11.87 19.01
N ILE A 172 -13.38 12.63 18.84
CA ILE A 172 -12.18 12.19 18.11
C ILE A 172 -11.55 10.95 18.77
N ILE A 173 -11.31 11.01 20.09
CA ILE A 173 -10.53 10.00 20.80
C ILE A 173 -11.36 8.74 21.11
N GLN A 174 -12.62 8.91 21.52
CA GLN A 174 -13.45 7.82 22.04
C GLN A 174 -14.43 7.25 21.01
N VAL A 175 -14.80 8.03 20.00
CA VAL A 175 -15.76 7.58 18.96
C VAL A 175 -15.04 7.31 17.64
N LEU A 176 -14.34 8.29 17.09
CA LEU A 176 -13.71 8.21 15.78
C LEU A 176 -12.56 7.19 15.76
N PHE A 177 -11.52 7.41 16.55
CA PHE A 177 -10.30 6.60 16.52
C PHE A 177 -10.54 5.09 16.74
N PRO A 178 -11.33 4.66 17.74
CA PRO A 178 -11.55 3.24 18.00
C PRO A 178 -12.33 2.53 16.89
N ASN A 179 -13.24 3.25 16.22
CA ASN A 179 -14.06 2.69 15.15
C ASN A 179 -13.29 2.61 13.82
N ILE A 180 -12.41 3.58 13.52
CA ILE A 180 -11.65 3.57 12.25
C ILE A 180 -10.35 2.76 12.34
N ARG A 181 -9.85 2.41 13.53
CA ARG A 181 -8.52 1.76 13.69
C ARG A 181 -8.33 0.51 12.84
N ILE A 182 -9.36 -0.33 12.72
CA ILE A 182 -9.28 -1.57 11.93
C ILE A 182 -9.13 -1.22 10.44
N GLY A 183 -9.94 -0.27 9.96
CA GLY A 183 -9.85 0.24 8.59
C GLY A 183 -8.48 0.87 8.31
N VAL A 184 -7.97 1.69 9.23
CA VAL A 184 -6.65 2.32 9.12
C VAL A 184 -5.53 1.28 9.06
N THR A 185 -5.56 0.23 9.89
CA THR A 185 -4.57 -0.85 9.85
C THR A 185 -4.59 -1.58 8.50
N LEU A 186 -5.78 -1.94 8.00
CA LEU A 186 -5.90 -2.62 6.72
C LEU A 186 -5.38 -1.76 5.57
N VAL A 187 -5.73 -0.48 5.55
CA VAL A 187 -5.24 0.47 4.54
C VAL A 187 -3.74 0.68 4.65
N SER A 188 -3.19 0.74 5.86
CA SER A 188 -1.75 0.85 6.09
C SER A 188 -0.99 -0.31 5.46
N LEU A 189 -1.50 -1.54 5.61
CA LEU A 189 -0.92 -2.73 4.99
C LEU A 189 -1.00 -2.68 3.46
N MET A 190 -2.11 -2.19 2.91
CA MET A 190 -2.26 -2.03 1.45
C MET A 190 -1.31 -0.99 0.89
N ILE A 191 -1.18 0.17 1.54
CA ILE A 191 -0.21 1.22 1.16
C ILE A 191 1.21 0.65 1.21
N PHE A 192 1.59 0.05 2.33
CA PHE A 192 2.95 -0.47 2.52
C PHE A 192 3.27 -1.52 1.46
N SER A 193 2.38 -2.50 1.26
CA SER A 193 2.54 -3.55 0.26
C SER A 193 2.69 -2.98 -1.15
N SER A 194 1.85 -2.00 -1.51
CA SER A 194 1.89 -1.36 -2.83
C SER A 194 3.18 -0.57 -3.06
N VAL A 195 3.61 0.24 -2.08
CA VAL A 195 4.80 1.08 -2.21
C VAL A 195 6.07 0.24 -2.17
N PHE A 196 6.11 -0.78 -1.31
CA PHE A 196 7.25 -1.69 -1.22
C PHE A 196 7.42 -2.55 -2.48
N GLY A 197 6.32 -2.88 -3.16
CA GLY A 197 6.33 -3.59 -4.44
C GLY A 197 6.53 -2.69 -5.67
N GLU A 198 6.64 -1.38 -5.50
CA GLU A 198 6.76 -0.45 -6.63
C GLU A 198 8.19 -0.46 -7.18
N TYR A 199 8.38 -1.14 -8.30
CA TYR A 199 9.67 -1.25 -8.98
C TYR A 199 9.87 -0.17 -10.05
N MET A 200 8.81 0.21 -10.76
CA MET A 200 8.95 1.02 -11.96
C MET A 200 9.33 2.47 -11.65
N LEU A 201 8.64 3.10 -10.71
CA LEU A 201 8.96 4.47 -10.28
C LEU A 201 10.32 4.52 -9.58
N THR A 202 10.58 3.56 -8.69
CA THR A 202 11.81 3.54 -7.87
C THR A 202 13.06 3.34 -8.72
N ASN A 203 13.06 2.33 -9.60
CA ASN A 203 14.23 1.97 -10.42
C ASN A 203 14.53 2.97 -11.54
N LEU A 204 13.55 3.74 -11.99
CA LEU A 204 13.74 4.68 -13.12
C LEU A 204 13.89 6.14 -12.69
N LEU A 205 13.49 6.51 -11.47
CA LEU A 205 13.71 7.87 -10.94
C LEU A 205 14.99 8.00 -10.11
N ILE A 206 15.42 6.93 -9.41
CA ILE A 206 16.59 6.94 -8.50
C ILE A 206 17.37 5.63 -8.66
#